data_AF-A0A6G3ZCW5-F1
#
_entry.id   AF-A0A6G3ZCW5-F1
#
_cell.length_a   1.000
_cell.length_b   1.000
_cell.length_c   1.000
_cell.angle_alpha   90.00
_cell.angle_beta   90.00
_cell.angle_gamma   90.00
#
_symmetry.space_group_name_H-M   'P 1'
#
loop_
_entity.id
_entity.type
_entity.pdbx_description
1 polymer ?
#
loop_
_entity_poly.entity_id
_entity_poly.type
_entity_poly.pdbx_seq_one_letter_code
_entity_poly.pdbx_strand_id
1 'polypeptide(L)' 'EGFLNRVEAGIRCFDPCLSCSTHAMGQMPLQIQLVDSTGAIVRELVRD' A
#
# COMPACT_ATOMS: atom_id res chain seq x y z
N GLU A 1 -3.94 1.45 -11.60
CA GLU A 1 -4.17 0.00 -11.38
C GLU A 1 -2.92 -0.89 -11.36
N GLY A 2 -1.99 -0.86 -12.32
CA GLY A 2 -0.90 -1.87 -12.36
C GLY A 2 0.16 -1.79 -11.24
N PHE A 3 0.49 -0.59 -10.75
CA PHE A 3 1.51 -0.40 -9.71
C PHE A 3 0.98 -0.79 -8.32
N LEU A 4 -0.22 -0.33 -7.96
CA LEU A 4 -0.86 -0.63 -6.68
C LEU A 4 -1.08 -2.13 -6.48
N ASN A 5 -1.52 -2.85 -7.53
CA ASN A 5 -1.71 -4.30 -7.46
C ASN A 5 -0.41 -5.07 -7.21
N ARG A 6 0.72 -4.60 -7.75
CA ARG A 6 2.04 -5.21 -7.51
C ARG A 6 2.54 -4.94 -6.10
N VAL A 7 2.30 -3.73 -5.57
CA VAL A 7 2.63 -3.38 -4.19
C VAL A 7 1.81 -4.24 -3.22
N GLU A 8 0.50 -4.37 -3.44
CA GLU A 8 -0.38 -5.21 -2.62
C GLU A 8 0.04 -6.68 -2.65
N ALA A 9 0.35 -7.24 -3.82
CA ALA A 9 0.84 -8.61 -3.95
C ALA A 9 2.15 -8.85 -3.17
N GLY A 10 3.07 -7.88 -3.21
CA GLY A 10 4.29 -7.90 -2.40
C GLY A 10 3.97 -7.93 -0.91
N ILE A 11 3.11 -7.04 -0.43
CA ILE A 11 2.76 -6.97 1.00
C ILE A 11 2.12 -8.29 1.48
N ARG A 12 1.21 -8.90 0.70
CA ARG A 12 0.63 -10.21 1.06
C ARG A 12 1.66 -11.35 1.14
N CYS A 13 2.71 -11.30 0.31
CA CYS A 13 3.78 -12.29 0.33
C CYS A 13 4.73 -12.13 1.53
N PHE A 14 4.98 -10.90 1.97
CA PHE A 14 5.95 -10.62 3.04
C PHE A 14 5.31 -10.51 4.44
N ASP A 15 4.06 -10.08 4.53
CA ASP A 15 3.32 -10.02 5.79
C ASP A 15 1.83 -10.36 5.57
N PRO A 16 1.47 -11.65 5.52
CA PRO A 16 0.09 -12.07 5.40
C PRO A 16 -0.77 -11.63 6.60
N CYS A 17 -0.17 -11.20 7.73
CA CYS A 17 -0.91 -10.75 8.92
C CYS A 17 -1.61 -9.41 8.69
N LEU A 18 -1.05 -8.54 7.84
CA LEU A 18 -1.70 -7.30 7.36
C LEU A 18 -2.79 -7.57 6.30
N SER A 19 -2.75 -8.74 5.66
CA SER A 19 -3.76 -9.19 4.69
C SER A 19 -4.86 -10.05 5.31
N CYS A 20 -4.57 -10.71 6.42
CA CYS A 20 -5.47 -11.61 7.13
C CYS A 20 -6.09 -10.87 8.30
N SER A 21 -7.04 -10.04 7.93
CA SER A 21 -8.06 -9.43 8.76
C SER A 21 -8.80 -10.44 9.65
N THR A 22 -8.22 -10.86 10.78
CA THR A 22 -9.07 -11.36 11.88
C THR A 22 -9.68 -10.19 12.66
N HIS A 23 -9.15 -8.97 12.51
CA HIS A 23 -9.70 -7.76 13.17
C HIS A 23 -9.97 -6.54 12.27
N ALA A 24 -9.59 -6.54 10.99
CA ALA A 24 -9.70 -5.35 10.14
C ALA A 24 -10.43 -5.64 8.82
N MET A 25 -11.76 -5.78 8.88
CA MET A 25 -12.75 -5.62 7.79
C MET A 25 -12.22 -5.57 6.33
N GLY A 26 -11.48 -6.58 5.84
CA GLY A 26 -11.15 -6.79 4.41
C GLY A 26 -10.55 -5.62 3.61
N GLN A 27 -10.24 -4.49 4.24
CA GLN A 27 -9.74 -3.28 3.60
C GLN A 27 -8.32 -3.05 4.08
N MET A 28 -7.42 -2.94 3.12
CA MET A 28 -6.02 -2.58 3.34
C MET A 28 -5.86 -1.14 2.84
N PRO A 29 -6.21 -0.14 3.66
CA PRO A 29 -6.05 1.25 3.26
C PRO A 29 -4.56 1.49 3.00
N LEU A 30 -4.23 1.86 1.76
CA LEU A 30 -2.86 2.03 1.30
C LEU A 30 -2.66 3.49 0.93
N GLN A 31 -1.82 4.19 1.70
CA GLN A 31 -1.29 5.49 1.36
C GLN A 31 0.15 5.31 0.85
N ILE A 32 0.40 5.69 -0.39
CA ILE A 32 1.73 5.65 -1.01
C ILE A 32 2.14 7.07 -1.38
N GLN A 33 3.26 7.53 -0.83
CA GLN A 33 3.88 8.79 -1.18
C GLN A 33 5.16 8.51 -1.99
N LEU A 34 5.24 9.09 -3.18
CA LEU A 34 6.45 9.14 -3.99
C LEU A 34 7.20 10.42 -3.64
N VAL A 35 8.35 10.27 -3.00
CA VAL A 35 9.26 11.37 -2.66
C VAL A 35 10.45 11.40 -3.62
N ASP A 36 10.84 12.60 -4.05
CA ASP A 36 12.07 12.79 -4.84
C ASP A 36 13.32 12.84 -3.97
N SER A 37 14.49 12.99 -4.61
CA SER A 37 15.79 13.09 -3.95
C SER A 37 15.95 14.31 -3.03
N THR A 38 15.05 15.29 -3.14
CA THR A 38 15.02 16.48 -2.26
C THR A 38 14.08 16.30 -1.07
N GLY A 39 13.35 15.18 -1.02
CA GLY A 39 12.34 14.90 0.00
C GLY A 39 10.97 15.49 -0.32
N ALA A 40 10.77 16.09 -1.50
CA ALA A 40 9.48 16.63 -1.90
C ALA A 40 8.56 15.51 -2.41
N ILE A 41 7.28 15.58 -2.05
CA ILE A 41 6.27 14.61 -2.49
C ILE A 41 5.90 14.94 -3.94
N VAL A 42 6.31 14.06 -4.85
CA VAL A 42 6.02 14.13 -6.29
C VAL A 42 4.63 13.57 -6.58
N ARG A 43 4.17 12.61 -5.78
CA ARG A 43 2.86 11.97 -5.97
C ARG A 43 2.36 11.32 -4.69
N GLU A 44 1.07 11.43 -4.45
CA GLU A 44 0.38 10.67 -3.42
C GLU A 44 -0.74 9.83 -4.04
N LEU A 45 -0.89 8.60 -3.56
CA LEU A 45 -1.95 7.67 -3.94
C LEU A 45 -2.56 7.15 -2.65
N VAL A 46 -3.86 7.35 -2.47
CA VAL A 46 -4.64 6.84 -1.34
C VAL A 46 -5.70 5.89 -1.88
N ARG A 47 -5.82 4.72 -1.26
CA ARG A 47 -6.93 3.79 -1.47
C ARG A 47 -7.53 3.46 -0.11
N ASP A 48 -8.81 3.75 0.05
CA ASP A 48 -9.62 3.42 1.24
C ASP A 48 -10.00 1.93 1.29
#